data_AF-A0A7C7V4T1-F1
#
_entry.id   AF-A0A7C7V4T1-F1
#
_cell.length_a   1.000
_cell.length_b   1.000
_cell.length_c   1.000
_cell.angle_alpha   90.00
_cell.angle_beta   90.00
_cell.angle_gamma   90.00
#
_symmetry.space_group_name_H-M   'P 1'
#
loop_
_entity.id
_entity.type
_entity.pdbx_description
1 polymer ?
#
loop_
_entity_poly.entity_id
_entity_poly.type
_entity_poly.pdbx_seq_one_letter_code
_entity_poly.pdbx_strand_id
1 'polypeptide(L)'
;MSHQSRLGRTGEQEVPGELQELVAAVRQLPPEYRAGLEPALNRVVESTRRRRRILGVVQEALGQLRLDMKYLMFDLEATRRERDDYRRQLEGT
;
A
#
# COMPACT_ATOMS: atom_id res chain seq x y z
N MET A 1 -20.96 8.95 2.27
CA MET A 1 -20.03 9.82 1.52
C MET A 1 -18.94 8.93 0.92
N SER A 2 -19.00 8.68 -0.39
CA SER A 2 -18.14 7.72 -1.07
C SER A 2 -16.80 8.40 -1.39
N HIS A 3 -15.77 8.15 -0.58
CA HIS A 3 -14.42 8.63 -0.84
C HIS A 3 -13.71 7.67 -1.78
N GLN A 4 -13.94 7.91 -3.07
CA GLN A 4 -13.19 7.32 -4.16
C GLN A 4 -11.69 7.62 -3.93
N SER A 5 -10.93 6.58 -3.61
CA SER A 5 -9.48 6.66 -3.42
C SER A 5 -8.83 7.15 -4.73
N ARG A 6 -8.38 8.41 -4.73
CA ARG A 6 -7.62 9.02 -5.84
C ARG A 6 -6.10 8.86 -5.65
N LEU A 7 -5.64 7.89 -4.87
CA LEU A 7 -4.22 7.57 -4.78
C LEU A 7 -3.91 6.31 -5.58
N GLY A 8 -3.26 6.49 -6.73
CA GLY A 8 -2.16 5.59 -7.12
C GLY A 8 -2.45 4.39 -8.03
N ARG A 9 -3.48 4.40 -8.89
CA ARG A 9 -3.71 3.26 -9.81
C ARG A 9 -2.74 3.12 -10.99
N THR A 10 -1.69 3.92 -11.10
CA THR A 10 -0.79 3.90 -12.28
C THR A 10 0.59 3.29 -12.05
N GLY A 11 1.04 3.04 -10.81
CA GLY A 11 2.43 2.64 -10.53
C GLY A 11 2.66 1.20 -10.02
N GLU A 12 1.61 0.43 -9.74
CA GLU A 12 1.75 -0.87 -9.05
C GLU A 12 2.29 -2.01 -9.93
N GLN A 13 2.15 -1.87 -11.25
CA GLN A 13 2.61 -2.86 -12.22
C GLN A 13 3.93 -2.47 -12.88
N GLU A 14 4.38 -1.24 -12.68
CA GLU A 14 5.61 -0.74 -13.27
C GLU A 14 6.82 -1.20 -12.45
N VAL A 15 7.73 -1.87 -13.14
CA VAL A 15 9.06 -2.16 -12.60
C VAL A 15 9.86 -0.86 -12.45
N PRO A 16 10.80 -0.77 -11.49
CA PRO A 16 11.68 0.39 -11.35
C PRO A 16 12.35 0.79 -12.69
N GLY A 17 12.59 2.08 -12.90
CA GLY A 17 13.22 2.59 -14.13
C GLY A 17 14.54 1.89 -14.45
N GLU A 18 15.40 1.70 -13.45
CA GLU A 18 16.66 0.95 -13.56
C GLU A 18 16.47 -0.48 -14.10
N LEU A 19 15.38 -1.16 -13.68
CA LEU A 19 15.07 -2.51 -14.17
C LEU A 19 14.52 -2.47 -15.60
N GLN A 20 13.82 -1.41 -15.99
CA GLN A 20 13.39 -1.19 -17.38
C GLN A 20 14.61 -0.95 -18.29
N GLU A 21 15.55 -0.12 -17.85
CA GLU A 21 16.81 0.13 -18.54
C GLU A 21 17.64 -1.16 -18.69
N LEU A 22 17.73 -1.96 -17.63
CA LEU A 22 18.40 -3.26 -17.69
C LEU A 22 17.74 -4.22 -18.70
N VAL A 23 16.40 -4.27 -18.72
CA VAL A 23 15.66 -5.07 -19.72
C VAL A 23 15.94 -4.57 -21.13
N ALA A 24 15.97 -3.26 -21.34
CA ALA A 24 16.28 -2.67 -22.64
C ALA A 24 17.71 -3.01 -23.08
N ALA A 25 18.69 -2.92 -22.18
CA ALA A 25 20.08 -3.25 -22.46
C ALA A 25 20.26 -4.73 -22.83
N VAL A 26 19.65 -5.65 -22.08
CA VAL A 26 19.72 -7.09 -22.37
C VAL A 26 19.06 -7.43 -23.72
N ARG A 27 18.02 -6.71 -24.13
CA ARG A 27 17.37 -6.91 -25.43
C ARG A 27 18.23 -6.52 -26.63
N GLN A 28 19.20 -5.63 -26.45
CA GLN A 28 20.14 -5.19 -27.50
C GLN A 28 21.30 -6.18 -27.70
N LEU A 29 21.46 -7.17 -26.82
CA LEU A 29 22.50 -8.18 -26.96
C LEU A 29 22.22 -9.15 -28.13
N PRO A 30 23.27 -9.71 -28.75
CA PRO A 30 23.11 -10.79 -29.71
C PRO A 30 22.34 -11.98 -29.12
N PRO A 31 21.59 -12.75 -29.94
CA PRO A 31 20.68 -13.79 -29.47
C PRO A 31 21.32 -14.84 -28.55
N GLU A 32 22.58 -15.16 -28.81
CA GLU A 32 23.38 -16.16 -28.09
C GLU A 32 23.55 -15.81 -26.61
N TYR A 33 23.92 -14.55 -26.33
CA TYR A 33 24.09 -14.05 -24.97
C TYR A 33 22.74 -13.76 -24.29
N ARG A 34 21.76 -13.28 -25.07
CA ARG A 34 20.42 -13.01 -24.56
C ARG A 34 19.73 -14.28 -24.06
N ALA A 35 19.84 -15.38 -24.79
CA ALA A 35 19.20 -16.66 -24.45
C ALA A 35 19.58 -17.16 -23.05
N GLY A 36 20.82 -16.93 -22.60
CA GLY A 36 21.27 -17.30 -21.26
C GLY A 36 20.76 -16.37 -20.15
N LEU A 37 20.61 -15.08 -20.43
CA LEU A 37 20.26 -14.06 -19.44
C LEU A 37 18.75 -13.85 -19.29
N GLU A 38 17.99 -14.00 -20.36
CA GLU A 38 16.57 -13.72 -20.43
C GLU A 38 15.74 -14.50 -19.38
N PRO A 39 15.98 -15.79 -19.10
CA PRO A 39 15.27 -16.50 -18.05
C PRO A 39 15.53 -15.92 -16.65
N ALA A 40 16.77 -15.53 -16.34
CA ALA A 40 17.12 -14.95 -15.05
C ALA A 40 16.52 -13.55 -14.89
N LEU A 41 16.63 -12.72 -15.93
CA LEU A 41 16.04 -11.39 -15.97
C LEU A 41 14.52 -11.43 -15.79
N ASN A 42 13.84 -12.34 -16.47
CA ASN A 42 12.39 -12.50 -16.34
C ASN A 42 11.98 -12.86 -14.90
N ARG A 43 12.74 -13.73 -14.20
CA ARG A 43 12.49 -14.03 -12.78
C ARG A 43 12.67 -12.80 -11.89
N VAL A 44 13.66 -11.95 -12.16
CA VAL A 44 13.88 -10.70 -11.41
C VAL A 44 12.73 -9.72 -11.65
N VAL A 45 12.28 -9.55 -12.89
CA VAL A 45 11.13 -8.71 -13.25
C VAL A 45 9.87 -9.18 -12.52
N GLU A 46 9.57 -10.47 -12.57
CA GLU A 46 8.38 -11.04 -11.94
C GLU A 46 8.43 -10.98 -10.41
N SER A 47 9.57 -11.28 -9.80
CA SER A 47 9.74 -11.16 -8.34
C SER A 47 9.63 -9.70 -7.88
N THR A 48 10.13 -8.74 -8.66
CA THR A 48 10.01 -7.30 -8.37
C THR A 48 8.56 -6.85 -8.44
N ARG A 49 7.82 -7.22 -9.50
CA ARG A 49 6.39 -6.95 -9.63
C ARG A 49 5.58 -7.57 -8.49
N ARG A 50 5.88 -8.81 -8.10
CA ARG A 50 5.23 -9.47 -6.97
C ARG A 50 5.47 -8.71 -5.66
N ARG A 51 6.71 -8.30 -5.38
CA ARG A 51 7.05 -7.55 -4.16
C ARG A 51 6.31 -6.23 -4.08
N ARG A 52 6.23 -5.49 -5.19
CA ARG A 52 5.47 -4.21 -5.25
C ARG A 52 3.99 -4.43 -4.97
N ARG A 53 3.36 -5.45 -5.57
CA ARG A 53 1.96 -5.81 -5.28
C ARG A 53 1.72 -6.11 -3.80
N ILE A 54 2.61 -6.88 -3.17
CA ILE A 54 2.52 -7.18 -1.73
C ILE A 54 2.63 -5.90 -0.91
N LEU A 55 3.58 -5.03 -1.22
CA LEU A 55 3.75 -3.75 -0.53
C LEU A 55 2.52 -2.84 -0.72
N GLY A 56 1.91 -2.81 -1.90
CA GLY A 56 0.66 -2.09 -2.15
C GLY A 56 -0.46 -2.56 -1.21
N VAL A 57 -0.71 -3.86 -1.14
CA VAL A 57 -1.71 -4.44 -0.22
C VAL A 57 -1.40 -4.11 1.24
N VAL A 58 -0.13 -4.17 1.66
CA VAL A 58 0.26 -3.78 3.02
C VAL A 58 0.00 -2.30 3.28
N GLN A 59 0.32 -1.42 2.33
CA GLN A 59 0.07 0.02 2.45
C GLN A 59 -1.43 0.32 2.53
N GLU A 60 -2.25 -0.35 1.73
CA GLU A 60 -3.72 -0.24 1.81
C GLU A 60 -4.24 -0.69 3.17
N ALA A 61 -3.80 -1.86 3.66
CA ALA A 61 -4.21 -2.37 4.96
C ALA A 61 -3.80 -1.46 6.13
N LEU A 62 -2.58 -0.91 6.11
CA LEU A 62 -2.13 0.08 7.09
C LEU A 62 -2.93 1.38 7.00
N GLY A 63 -3.27 1.81 5.77
CA GLY A 63 -4.12 2.96 5.52
C GLY A 63 -5.51 2.79 6.15
N GLN A 64 -6.12 1.61 5.96
CA GLN A 64 -7.40 1.24 6.54
C GLN A 64 -7.32 1.18 8.08
N LEU A 65 -6.33 0.49 8.63
CA LEU A 65 -6.13 0.40 10.08
C LEU A 65 -6.00 1.80 10.73
N ARG A 66 -5.26 2.71 10.10
CA ARG A 66 -5.12 4.07 10.58
C ARG A 66 -6.46 4.82 10.59
N LEU A 67 -7.34 4.56 9.64
CA LEU A 67 -8.68 5.14 9.63
C LEU A 67 -9.54 4.53 10.74
N ASP A 68 -9.50 3.21 10.90
CA ASP A 68 -10.24 2.50 11.96
C ASP A 68 -9.83 2.99 13.35
N MET A 69 -8.53 3.24 13.57
CA MET A 69 -8.03 3.86 14.80
C MET A 69 -8.60 5.25 15.04
N LYS A 70 -8.79 6.07 14.00
CA LYS A 70 -9.40 7.40 14.14
C LYS A 70 -10.87 7.29 14.56
N TYR A 71 -11.62 6.33 14.00
CA TYR A 71 -13.00 6.10 14.42
C TYR A 71 -13.09 5.60 15.86
N LEU A 72 -12.23 4.65 16.25
CA LEU A 72 -12.20 4.15 17.63
C LEU A 72 -11.90 5.28 18.64
N MET A 73 -10.95 6.16 18.32
CA MET A 73 -10.63 7.31 19.18
C MET A 73 -11.80 8.30 19.27
N PHE A 74 -12.51 8.53 18.17
CA PHE A 74 -13.70 9.39 18.16
C PHE A 74 -14.82 8.80 19.03
N ASP A 75 -15.13 7.50 18.87
CA ASP A 75 -16.15 6.82 19.65
C ASP A 75 -15.78 6.79 21.15
N LEU A 76 -14.49 6.62 21.46
CA LEU A 76 -13.99 6.69 22.83
C LEU A 76 -14.18 8.08 23.45
N GLU A 77 -13.95 9.14 22.70
CA GLU A 77 -14.21 10.50 23.18
C GLU A 77 -15.69 10.77 23.39
N ALA A 78 -16.55 10.30 22.48
CA ALA A 78 -18.01 10.42 22.63
C ALA A 78 -18.50 9.71 23.90
N THR A 79 -18.12 8.45 24.10
CA THR A 79 -18.52 7.66 25.28
C THR A 79 -17.94 8.22 26.59
N ARG A 80 -16.75 8.83 26.57
CA ARG A 80 -16.21 9.57 27.72
C ARG A 80 -17.05 10.79 28.07
N ARG A 81 -17.45 11.60 27.08
CA ARG A 81 -18.30 12.77 27.30
C ARG A 81 -19.65 12.38 27.86
N GLU A 82 -20.31 11.37 27.26
CA GLU A 82 -21.59 10.84 27.74
C GLU A 82 -21.50 10.37 29.20
N ARG A 83 -20.47 9.60 29.54
CA ARG A 83 -20.23 9.16 30.92
C ARG A 83 -20.06 10.34 31.88
N ASP A 84 -19.27 11.34 31.48
CA ASP A 84 -18.99 12.50 32.33
C ASP A 84 -20.24 13.38 32.52
N ASP A 85 -21.10 13.49 31.50
CA ASP A 85 -22.40 14.14 31.60
C ASP A 85 -23.35 13.38 32.55
N TYR A 86 -23.40 12.04 32.45
CA TYR A 86 -24.21 11.23 33.38
C TYR A 86 -23.71 11.31 34.82
N ARG A 87 -22.40 11.37 35.05
CA ARG A 87 -21.83 11.56 36.40
C ARG A 87 -22.22 12.91 36.99
N ARG A 88 -22.11 14.00 36.22
CA ARG A 88 -22.54 15.33 36.67
C ARG A 88 -24.02 15.36 37.07
N GLN A 89 -24.88 14.72 36.28
CA GLN A 89 -26.32 14.63 36.61
C GLN A 89 -26.60 13.84 37.90
N LEU A 90 -25.84 12.77 38.17
CA LEU A 90 -25.99 11.96 39.39
C LEU A 90 -25.44 12.66 40.64
N GLU A 91 -24.35 13.41 40.49
CA GLU A 91 -23.66 14.10 41.60
C GLU A 91 -24.33 15.45 41.97
N GLY A 92 -25.30 15.93 41.18
CA GLY A 92 -26.15 17.05 41.56
C GLY A 92 -25.47 18.43 41.55
N THR A 93 -24.39 18.58 40.78
CA THR A 93 -23.77 19.86 40.40
C THR A 93 -23.60 19.94 38.89
#